data_AF-A0A2V8ML13-F1
#
_entry.id   AF-A0A2V8ML13-F1
#
_cell.length_a   1.000
_cell.length_b   1.000
_cell.length_c   1.000
_cell.angle_alpha   90.00
_cell.angle_beta   90.00
_cell.angle_gamma   90.00
#
_symmetry.space_group_name_H-M   'P 1'
#
loop_
_entity.id
_entity.type
_entity.pdbx_description
1 polymer ?
#
loop_
_entity_poly.entity_id
_entity_poly.type
_entity_poly.pdbx_seq_one_letter_code
_entity_poly.pdbx_strand_id
1 'polypeptide(L)'
;MRVRLIGIIAWCCVIVLFFSFSGFDHSQSQTKKISSGGKLSQPEQDLLNEINQARAHPQVYASYLEKLKPLFSGKEYKPAAGENFTTQEGWSAVDEAIQFLRGAKAIGPLASSPGLCLAALAHVKDQGTTGATGHQSRE
;
A
#
# COMPACT_ATOMS: atom_id res chain seq x y z
N MET A 1 -65.50 31.22 45.03
CA MET A 1 -65.23 30.24 43.96
C MET A 1 -64.87 30.98 42.68
N ARG A 2 -63.91 30.42 41.93
CA ARG A 2 -63.47 30.75 40.55
C ARG A 2 -62.30 31.74 40.42
N VAL A 3 -61.11 31.15 40.45
CA VAL A 3 -59.83 31.69 40.01
C VAL A 3 -59.64 31.38 38.52
N ARG A 4 -59.19 32.33 37.70
CA ARG A 4 -58.47 32.11 36.43
C ARG A 4 -57.50 33.28 36.22
N LEU A 5 -56.26 33.14 36.69
CA LEU A 5 -55.07 32.70 35.95
C LEU A 5 -54.46 33.83 35.10
N ILE A 6 -53.77 34.72 35.81
CA ILE A 6 -52.83 35.71 35.28
C ILE A 6 -51.57 34.96 34.83
N GLY A 7 -51.21 35.07 33.56
CA GLY A 7 -50.08 34.38 32.95
C GLY A 7 -49.26 35.31 32.06
N ILE A 8 -48.48 36.19 32.70
CA ILE A 8 -47.11 36.53 32.30
C ILE A 8 -46.94 36.88 30.80
N ILE A 9 -47.57 37.99 30.38
CA ILE A 9 -47.27 38.68 29.10
C ILE A 9 -46.03 39.60 29.24
N ALA A 10 -45.30 39.51 30.35
CA ALA A 10 -44.20 40.41 30.67
C ALA A 10 -42.93 39.67 31.08
N TRP A 11 -42.52 38.63 30.35
CA TRP A 11 -41.16 38.10 30.52
C TRP A 11 -40.68 37.26 29.31
N CYS A 12 -40.33 37.93 28.22
CA CYS A 12 -39.41 37.37 27.21
C CYS A 12 -38.61 38.44 26.44
N CYS A 13 -38.42 39.63 27.03
CA CYS A 13 -37.45 40.62 26.52
C CYS A 13 -35.98 40.32 26.92
N VAL A 14 -35.64 39.07 27.27
CA VAL A 14 -34.25 38.69 27.64
C VAL A 14 -33.76 37.43 26.89
N ILE A 15 -34.34 37.11 25.73
CA ILE A 15 -33.81 36.07 24.81
C ILE A 15 -33.60 36.66 23.41
N VAL A 16 -32.93 37.83 23.33
CA VAL A 16 -32.47 38.42 22.05
C VAL A 16 -31.01 38.89 22.14
N LEU A 17 -30.24 38.38 23.11
CA LEU A 17 -28.80 38.67 23.24
C LEU A 17 -27.94 37.40 23.38
N PHE A 18 -28.37 36.28 22.79
CA PHE A 18 -27.59 35.04 22.80
C PHE A 18 -27.58 34.24 21.48
N PHE A 19 -28.08 34.81 20.38
CA PHE A 19 -28.03 34.16 19.07
C PHE A 19 -27.50 35.13 18.02
N SER A 20 -26.19 35.08 17.77
CA SER A 20 -25.51 35.29 16.46
C SER A 20 -24.02 35.57 16.68
N PHE A 21 -23.33 34.69 17.40
CA PHE A 21 -21.88 34.57 17.28
C PHE A 21 -21.56 33.08 17.16
N SER A 22 -20.63 32.76 16.25
CA SER A 22 -20.17 31.41 15.83
C SER A 22 -20.85 30.87 14.56
N GLY A 23 -20.56 31.52 13.43
CA GLY A 23 -20.73 30.96 12.09
C GLY A 23 -19.38 30.89 11.36
N PHE A 24 -18.34 30.39 12.03
CA PHE A 24 -17.09 30.01 11.37
C PHE A 24 -16.48 28.81 12.11
N ASP A 25 -15.83 27.93 11.34
CA ASP A 25 -15.12 26.72 11.74
C ASP A 25 -15.94 25.50 12.19
N HIS A 26 -16.40 24.73 11.22
CA HIS A 26 -15.68 23.49 10.88
C HIS A 26 -16.24 22.98 9.54
N SER A 27 -15.47 23.14 8.46
CA SER A 27 -15.57 22.18 7.36
C SER A 27 -15.19 20.83 7.96
N GLN A 28 -16.19 20.07 8.43
CA GLN A 28 -16.02 18.64 8.59
C GLN A 28 -15.92 18.07 7.17
N SER A 29 -14.72 18.20 6.58
CA SER A 29 -14.23 17.19 5.67
C SER A 29 -14.37 15.89 6.44
N GLN A 30 -15.41 15.14 6.11
CA GLN A 30 -15.46 13.72 6.39
C GLN A 30 -14.33 13.09 5.59
N THR A 31 -13.08 13.26 6.04
CA THR A 31 -12.12 12.18 5.96
C THR A 31 -12.76 11.09 6.79
N LYS A 32 -13.61 10.30 6.12
CA LYS A 32 -13.81 8.89 6.42
C LYS A 32 -12.47 8.45 6.98
N LYS A 33 -12.45 8.14 8.28
CA LYS A 33 -11.31 7.50 8.93
C LYS A 33 -11.10 6.24 8.10
N ILE A 34 -10.25 6.32 7.07
CA ILE A 34 -9.82 5.19 6.28
C ILE A 34 -9.13 4.38 7.35
N SER A 35 -9.81 3.35 7.81
CA SER A 35 -9.28 2.34 8.69
C SER A 35 -7.92 1.98 8.16
N SER A 36 -6.91 2.49 8.84
CA SER A 36 -5.51 2.18 8.66
C SER A 36 -5.36 0.67 8.66
N GLY A 37 -4.82 0.13 7.57
CA GLY A 37 -4.37 -1.26 7.47
C GLY A 37 -5.37 -2.19 6.81
N GLY A 38 -5.59 -2.02 5.50
CA GLY A 38 -6.01 -3.16 4.70
C GLY A 38 -4.93 -4.24 4.85
N LYS A 39 -5.27 -5.39 5.44
CA LYS A 39 -4.38 -6.55 5.49
C LYS A 39 -3.93 -6.84 4.06
N LEU A 40 -2.61 -7.00 3.85
CA LEU A 40 -2.10 -7.42 2.56
C LEU A 40 -2.83 -8.69 2.12
N SER A 41 -3.21 -8.76 0.85
CA SER A 41 -3.60 -10.02 0.24
C SER A 41 -2.44 -11.01 0.34
N GLN A 42 -2.73 -12.31 0.19
CA GLN A 42 -1.68 -13.33 0.29
C GLN A 42 -0.52 -13.09 -0.69
N PRO A 43 -0.75 -12.79 -1.99
CA PRO A 43 0.35 -12.51 -2.92
C PRO A 43 1.17 -11.26 -2.55
N GLU A 44 0.53 -10.21 -2.03
CA GLU A 44 1.24 -9.00 -1.59
C GLU A 44 2.11 -9.29 -0.35
N GLN A 45 1.61 -10.12 0.57
CA GLN A 45 2.35 -10.55 1.73
C GLN A 45 3.54 -11.44 1.34
N ASP A 46 3.34 -12.36 0.40
CA ASP A 46 4.39 -13.24 -0.12
C ASP A 46 5.48 -12.42 -0.82
N LEU A 47 5.11 -11.42 -1.62
CA LEU A 47 6.05 -10.49 -2.25
C LEU A 47 6.88 -9.72 -1.21
N LEU A 48 6.25 -9.16 -0.17
CA LEU A 48 6.96 -8.45 0.89
C LEU A 48 7.91 -9.38 1.64
N ASN A 49 7.49 -10.63 1.89
CA ASN A 49 8.32 -11.63 2.54
C ASN A 49 9.55 -11.98 1.69
N GLU A 50 9.37 -12.17 0.39
CA GLU A 50 10.45 -12.48 -0.55
C GLU A 50 11.50 -11.37 -0.59
N ILE A 51 11.06 -10.11 -0.72
CA ILE A 51 11.95 -8.93 -0.66
C ILE A 51 12.73 -8.92 0.66
N ASN A 52 12.06 -9.22 1.78
CA ASN A 52 12.68 -9.23 3.09
C ASN A 52 13.66 -10.39 3.28
N GLN A 53 13.47 -11.54 2.63
CA GLN A 53 14.47 -12.62 2.64
C GLN A 53 15.78 -12.16 1.99
N ALA A 54 15.69 -11.52 0.82
CA ALA A 54 16.87 -10.97 0.13
C ALA A 54 17.57 -9.87 0.96
N ARG A 55 16.82 -9.02 1.66
CA ARG A 55 17.36 -7.92 2.47
C ARG A 55 17.99 -8.38 3.79
N ALA A 56 17.28 -9.21 4.55
CA ALA A 56 17.69 -9.62 5.89
C ALA A 56 18.68 -10.78 5.85
N HIS A 57 18.63 -11.62 4.81
CA HIS A 57 19.45 -12.83 4.69
C HIS A 57 20.05 -12.99 3.28
N PRO A 58 20.84 -12.01 2.79
CA PRO A 58 21.28 -11.99 1.39
C PRO A 58 22.11 -13.22 0.99
N GLN A 59 22.95 -13.76 1.88
CA GLN A 59 23.74 -14.96 1.60
C GLN A 59 22.87 -16.23 1.48
N VAL A 60 21.81 -16.32 2.28
CA VAL A 60 20.85 -17.44 2.22
C VAL A 60 20.05 -17.36 0.92
N TYR A 61 19.61 -16.15 0.58
CA TYR A 61 18.86 -15.90 -0.64
C TYR A 61 19.68 -16.19 -1.90
N ALA A 62 20.97 -15.81 -1.92
CA ALA A 62 21.90 -16.19 -2.99
C ALA A 62 21.99 -17.72 -3.18
N SER A 63 22.11 -18.46 -2.07
CA SER A 63 22.13 -19.93 -2.12
C SER A 63 20.80 -20.54 -2.58
N TYR A 64 19.67 -19.84 -2.41
CA TYR A 64 18.39 -20.24 -2.99
C TYR A 64 18.39 -20.03 -4.51
N LEU A 65 18.82 -18.85 -4.99
CA LEU A 65 18.90 -18.54 -6.42
C LEU A 65 19.85 -19.49 -7.18
N GLU A 66 20.95 -19.91 -6.58
CA GLU A 66 21.88 -20.89 -7.16
C GLU A 66 21.18 -22.23 -7.51
N LYS A 67 20.19 -22.63 -6.71
CA LYS A 67 19.41 -23.86 -6.95
C LYS A 67 18.49 -23.74 -8.17
N LEU A 68 18.24 -22.54 -8.67
CA LEU A 68 17.42 -22.31 -9.86
C LEU A 68 18.19 -22.62 -11.15
N LYS A 69 19.53 -22.67 -11.13
CA LYS A 69 20.36 -22.86 -12.33
C LYS A 69 19.95 -24.04 -13.22
N PRO A 70 19.67 -25.24 -12.67
CA PRO A 70 19.26 -26.39 -13.50
C PRO A 70 17.91 -26.19 -14.20
N LEU A 71 17.10 -25.23 -13.75
CA LEU A 71 15.80 -24.89 -14.31
C LEU A 71 15.92 -23.93 -15.50
N PHE A 72 17.10 -23.35 -15.74
CA PHE A 72 17.37 -22.47 -16.86
C PHE A 72 18.02 -23.20 -18.03
N SER A 73 17.50 -22.95 -19.23
CA SER A 73 18.08 -23.38 -20.51
C SER A 73 18.14 -22.18 -21.45
N GLY A 74 19.27 -21.46 -21.43
CA GLY A 74 19.39 -20.17 -22.09
C GLY A 74 18.43 -19.15 -21.48
N LYS A 75 17.44 -18.73 -22.26
CA LYS A 75 16.37 -17.81 -21.83
C LYS A 75 15.13 -18.53 -21.29
N GLU A 76 15.03 -19.83 -21.48
CA GLU A 76 13.91 -20.63 -21.02
C GLU A 76 14.06 -20.97 -19.54
N TYR A 77 13.08 -20.60 -18.72
CA TYR A 77 12.95 -21.01 -17.34
C TYR A 77 11.85 -22.06 -17.21
N LYS A 78 12.20 -23.23 -16.67
CA LYS A 78 11.35 -24.41 -16.57
C LYS A 78 11.18 -24.80 -15.10
N PRO A 79 10.19 -24.24 -14.39
CA PRO A 79 9.96 -24.58 -12.99
C PRO A 79 9.53 -26.06 -12.86
N ALA A 80 9.78 -26.64 -11.68
CA ALA A 80 9.38 -28.02 -11.39
C ALA A 80 7.86 -28.24 -11.41
N ALA A 81 7.08 -27.17 -11.21
CA ALA A 81 5.63 -27.14 -11.33
C ALA A 81 5.20 -25.85 -12.04
N GLY A 82 4.22 -25.97 -12.93
CA GLY A 82 3.69 -24.85 -13.71
C GLY A 82 4.16 -24.83 -15.16
N GLU A 83 3.97 -23.69 -15.81
CA GLU A 83 4.31 -23.47 -17.21
C GLU A 83 5.76 -23.02 -17.38
N ASN A 84 6.31 -23.20 -18.58
CA ASN A 84 7.63 -22.69 -18.94
C ASN A 84 7.54 -21.20 -19.28
N PHE A 85 8.58 -20.46 -18.97
CA PHE A 85 8.66 -19.02 -19.22
C PHE A 85 9.87 -18.69 -20.09
N THR A 86 9.66 -17.92 -21.17
CA THR A 86 10.75 -17.31 -21.92
C THR A 86 11.11 -15.97 -21.29
N THR A 87 12.28 -15.89 -20.67
CA THR A 87 12.82 -14.66 -20.07
C THR A 87 13.50 -13.78 -21.13
N GLN A 88 13.69 -12.49 -20.83
CA GLN A 88 14.40 -11.60 -21.75
C GLN A 88 15.93 -11.72 -21.64
N GLU A 89 16.43 -11.86 -20.42
CA GLU A 89 17.87 -11.84 -20.11
C GLU A 89 18.43 -13.25 -19.87
N GLY A 90 17.64 -14.17 -19.33
CA GLY A 90 18.08 -15.53 -19.00
C GLY A 90 18.85 -15.61 -17.68
N TRP A 91 19.67 -16.67 -17.56
CA TRP A 91 20.44 -16.95 -16.36
C TRP A 91 21.42 -15.83 -15.96
N SER A 92 21.92 -15.03 -16.91
CA SER A 92 22.91 -13.99 -16.60
C SER A 92 22.41 -12.97 -15.58
N ALA A 93 21.15 -12.53 -15.68
CA ALA A 93 20.55 -11.61 -14.73
C ALA A 93 20.49 -12.21 -13.31
N VAL A 94 20.22 -13.52 -13.21
CA VAL A 94 20.21 -14.24 -11.92
C VAL A 94 21.63 -14.37 -11.35
N ASP A 95 22.61 -14.64 -12.21
CA ASP A 95 24.02 -14.73 -11.82
C ASP A 95 24.55 -13.40 -11.28
N GLU A 96 24.23 -12.28 -11.94
CA GLU A 96 24.56 -10.93 -11.47
C GLU A 96 23.90 -10.62 -10.12
N ALA A 97 22.64 -11.00 -9.94
CA ALA A 97 21.95 -10.86 -8.66
C ALA A 97 22.62 -11.69 -7.54
N ILE A 98 23.04 -12.93 -7.83
CA ILE A 98 23.80 -13.78 -6.90
C ILE A 98 25.12 -13.09 -6.51
N GLN A 99 25.87 -12.58 -7.49
CA GLN A 99 27.14 -11.89 -7.25
C GLN A 99 26.94 -10.67 -6.32
N PHE A 100 25.90 -9.87 -6.57
CA PHE A 100 25.55 -8.75 -5.70
C PHE A 100 25.21 -9.21 -4.28
N LEU A 101 24.33 -10.21 -4.14
CA LEU A 101 23.87 -10.70 -2.84
C LEU A 101 24.99 -11.31 -1.99
N ARG A 102 26.00 -11.94 -2.63
CA ARG A 102 27.16 -12.48 -1.92
C ARG A 102 28.00 -11.38 -1.25
N GLY A 103 28.05 -10.18 -1.83
CA GLY A 103 28.71 -9.00 -1.26
C GLY A 103 27.83 -8.11 -0.38
N ALA A 104 26.51 -8.31 -0.40
CA ALA A 104 25.57 -7.45 0.30
C ALA A 104 25.59 -7.67 1.82
N LYS A 105 25.54 -6.56 2.56
CA LYS A 105 25.34 -6.58 4.02
C LYS A 105 23.85 -6.76 4.33
N ALA A 106 23.54 -7.61 5.31
CA ALA A 106 22.18 -7.74 5.80
C ALA A 106 21.65 -6.41 6.34
N ILE A 107 20.44 -6.04 5.94
CA ILE A 107 19.73 -4.85 6.38
C ILE A 107 18.32 -5.20 6.84
N GLY A 108 17.78 -4.39 7.74
CA GLY A 108 16.47 -4.65 8.35
C GLY A 108 15.34 -4.83 7.33
N PRO A 109 14.35 -5.68 7.66
CA PRO A 109 13.19 -5.91 6.81
C PRO A 109 12.34 -4.64 6.68
N LEU A 110 11.63 -4.53 5.56
CA LEU A 110 10.63 -3.52 5.32
C LEU A 110 9.30 -3.92 5.96
N ALA A 111 8.55 -2.90 6.40
CA ALA A 111 7.15 -3.03 6.77
C ALA A 111 6.25 -2.52 5.63
N SER A 112 5.04 -3.05 5.54
CA SER A 112 4.04 -2.51 4.61
C SER A 112 3.61 -1.11 5.02
N SER A 113 3.29 -0.29 4.02
CA SER A 113 2.74 1.05 4.21
C SER A 113 1.45 1.17 3.43
N PRO A 114 0.30 1.43 4.09
CA PRO A 114 -0.97 1.59 3.40
C PRO A 114 -0.93 2.65 2.29
N GLY A 115 -0.21 3.75 2.51
CA GLY A 115 -0.03 4.80 1.51
C GLY A 115 0.73 4.33 0.28
N LEU A 116 1.82 3.57 0.47
CA LEU A 116 2.60 3.02 -0.65
C LEU A 116 1.81 1.95 -1.42
N CYS A 117 1.05 1.10 -0.73
CA CYS A 117 0.18 0.11 -1.36
C CYS A 117 -0.89 0.79 -2.23
N LEU A 118 -1.53 1.86 -1.73
CA LEU A 118 -2.52 2.61 -2.49
C LEU A 118 -1.92 3.31 -3.71
N ALA A 119 -0.73 3.89 -3.57
CA ALA A 119 -0.02 4.52 -4.69
C ALA A 119 0.39 3.49 -5.76
N ALA A 120 0.91 2.33 -5.36
CA ALA A 120 1.23 1.24 -6.27
C ALA A 120 -0.02 0.73 -7.01
N LEU A 121 -1.13 0.55 -6.30
CA LEU A 121 -2.40 0.15 -6.91
C LEU A 121 -2.91 1.19 -7.92
N ALA A 122 -2.81 2.48 -7.60
CA ALA A 122 -3.18 3.55 -8.53
C ALA A 122 -2.31 3.52 -9.79
N HIS A 123 -1.00 3.34 -9.64
CA HIS A 123 -0.06 3.28 -10.76
C HIS A 123 -0.31 2.07 -11.67
N VAL A 124 -0.54 0.88 -11.10
CA VAL A 124 -0.88 -0.33 -11.87
C VAL A 124 -2.19 -0.16 -12.63
N LYS A 125 -3.19 0.53 -12.05
CA LYS A 125 -4.46 0.80 -12.75
C LYS A 125 -4.27 1.72 -13.95
N ASP A 126 -3.43 2.74 -13.83
CA ASP A 126 -3.10 3.65 -14.93
C ASP A 126 -2.39 2.88 -16.07
N GLN A 127 -1.29 2.21 -15.73
CA GLN A 127 -0.49 1.45 -16.69
C GLN A 127 -1.24 0.27 -17.33
N GLY A 128 -2.08 -0.42 -16.55
CA GLY A 128 -2.82 -1.60 -16.98
C GLY A 128 -3.79 -1.37 -18.13
N THR A 129 -4.28 -0.13 -18.32
CA THR A 129 -5.18 0.19 -19.43
C THR A 129 -4.50 0.16 -20.81
N THR A 130 -3.19 0.40 -20.84
CA THR A 130 -2.41 0.49 -22.07
C THR A 130 -1.43 -0.67 -22.24
N GLY A 131 -1.19 -1.43 -21.18
CA GLY A 131 -0.11 -2.42 -21.11
C GLY A 131 1.28 -1.78 -21.03
N ALA A 132 1.37 -0.47 -20.82
CA ALA A 132 2.64 0.22 -20.61
C ALA A 132 3.27 -0.20 -19.28
N THR A 133 4.59 -0.13 -19.20
CA THR A 133 5.35 -0.28 -17.96
C THR A 133 6.41 0.81 -17.91
N GLY A 134 6.79 1.23 -16.69
CA GLY A 134 7.76 2.30 -16.51
C GLY A 134 7.60 3.02 -15.18
N HIS A 135 8.42 4.04 -14.94
CA HIS A 135 8.41 4.79 -13.68
C HIS A 135 7.37 5.92 -13.62
N GLN A 136 6.83 6.31 -14.77
CA GLN A 136 5.93 7.46 -14.89
C GLN A 136 4.49 6.99 -15.01
N SER A 137 3.60 7.62 -14.25
CA SER A 137 2.15 7.56 -14.53
C SER A 137 1.82 8.61 -15.57
N ARG A 138 0.74 8.41 -16.31
CA ARG A 138 0.16 9.47 -17.12
C ARG A 138 -0.53 10.48 -16.19
N GLU A 139 -0.33 11.78 -16.44
CA GLU A 139 -1.07 12.85 -15.75
C GLU A 139 -2.54 12.88 -16.14
#